data_AF-A0A8C6U6P0-F1
#
_entry.id   AF-A0A8C6U6P0-F1
#
_cell.length_a   1.000
_cell.length_b   1.000
_cell.length_c   1.000
_cell.angle_alpha   90.00
_cell.angle_beta   90.00
_cell.angle_gamma   90.00
#
_symmetry.space_group_name_H-M   'P 1'
#
loop_
_entity.id
_entity.type
_entity.pdbx_description
1 polymer ?
#
loop_
_entity_poly.entity_id
_entity_poly.type
_entity_poly.pdbx_seq_one_letter_code
_entity_poly.pdbx_strand_id
1 'polypeptide(L)'
;PMTVEASDLPTCLLCVCLTGSVYCEEVSPDMTTVPALPKETAYLYARFNKIQKIGNKDFADILTLKRIDLTGNIISEIEDGAFSKLSLLEELSLAENRLVKLPMLPAKLTTFNANFNRLKTKGVKANAFKKLSKLSNLYLSDNQLEAVPHIPENVRTLHLQNNNISDVSVDTFCRSNDTYYLRPRLTEIRLDGNPVVLSKNPDTFTCLNVLPVGQYRR
;
A
#
# COMPACT_ATOMS: atom_id res chain seq x y z
N PRO A 1 16.75 2.81 -38.23
CA PRO A 1 15.66 3.62 -37.62
C PRO A 1 15.87 3.71 -36.11
N MET A 2 16.10 4.93 -35.58
CA MET A 2 16.23 5.14 -34.13
C MET A 2 14.86 4.91 -33.49
N THR A 3 14.75 3.86 -32.68
CA THR A 3 13.60 3.64 -31.81
C THR A 3 13.69 4.65 -30.68
N VAL A 4 12.84 5.67 -30.69
CA VAL A 4 12.72 6.62 -29.57
C VAL A 4 12.13 5.85 -28.39
N GLU A 5 12.89 5.71 -27.30
CA GLU A 5 12.38 5.09 -26.07
C GLU A 5 11.40 6.03 -25.38
N ALA A 6 10.35 5.47 -24.77
CA ALA A 6 9.30 6.25 -24.10
C ALA A 6 9.85 7.17 -22.98
N SER A 7 11.01 6.85 -22.41
CA SER A 7 11.68 7.64 -21.38
C SER A 7 12.21 9.00 -21.86
N ASP A 8 12.43 9.18 -23.16
CA ASP A 8 13.04 10.40 -23.73
C ASP A 8 11.99 11.41 -24.19
N LEU A 9 10.71 11.04 -24.20
CA LEU A 9 9.61 11.91 -24.58
C LEU A 9 9.17 12.76 -23.38
N PRO A 10 8.81 14.04 -23.59
CA PRO A 10 8.19 14.84 -22.54
C PRO A 10 6.96 14.09 -22.00
N THR A 11 6.83 13.97 -20.68
CA THR A 11 5.73 13.23 -20.03
C THR A 11 4.37 13.62 -20.57
N CYS A 12 4.13 14.90 -20.83
CA CYS A 12 2.85 15.41 -21.34
C CYS A 12 2.59 15.17 -22.84
N LEU A 13 3.52 14.51 -23.53
CA LEU A 13 3.32 14.01 -24.89
C LEU A 13 2.76 12.58 -24.89
N LEU A 14 3.17 11.78 -23.90
CA LEU A 14 2.69 10.40 -23.68
C LEU A 14 1.47 10.35 -22.76
N CYS A 15 1.38 11.30 -21.84
CA CYS A 15 0.36 11.38 -20.80
C CYS A 15 -0.44 12.67 -20.94
N VAL A 16 -1.62 12.70 -20.32
CA VAL A 16 -2.45 13.91 -20.22
C VAL A 16 -2.08 14.67 -18.95
N CYS A 17 -1.58 15.90 -19.09
CA CYS A 17 -1.23 16.78 -17.99
C CYS A 17 -2.30 17.87 -17.79
N LEU A 18 -2.96 17.88 -16.64
CA LEU A 18 -4.03 18.83 -16.31
C LEU A 18 -3.84 19.37 -14.89
N THR A 19 -3.52 20.66 -14.78
CA THR A 19 -3.56 21.42 -13.50
C THR A 19 -2.97 20.65 -12.31
N GLY A 20 -1.68 20.30 -12.40
CA GLY A 20 -0.97 19.55 -11.34
C GLY A 20 -1.33 18.06 -11.27
N SER A 21 -2.07 17.52 -12.23
CA SER A 21 -2.36 16.10 -12.36
C SER A 21 -1.76 15.54 -13.65
N VAL A 22 -1.19 14.34 -13.58
CA VAL A 22 -0.60 13.62 -14.71
C VAL A 22 -1.31 12.27 -14.84
N TYR A 23 -1.94 12.05 -15.99
CA TYR A 23 -2.68 10.82 -16.31
C TYR A 23 -1.97 10.06 -17.43
N CYS A 24 -1.35 8.95 -17.06
CA CYS A 24 -0.62 8.01 -17.91
C CYS A 24 -1.28 6.62 -17.85
N GLU A 25 -2.60 6.52 -18.01
CA GLU A 25 -3.29 5.23 -17.96
C GLU A 25 -3.15 4.52 -19.31
N GLU A 26 -2.63 3.28 -19.30
CA GLU A 26 -2.54 2.40 -20.49
C GLU A 26 -1.97 3.09 -21.73
N VAL A 27 -0.84 3.79 -21.58
CA VAL A 27 -0.25 4.56 -22.69
C VAL A 27 0.43 3.65 -23.71
N SER A 28 0.46 4.10 -24.97
CA SER A 28 1.14 3.40 -26.07
C SER A 28 2.27 4.26 -26.65
N PRO A 29 3.54 3.83 -26.59
CA PRO A 29 4.03 2.56 -26.05
C PRO A 29 3.94 2.48 -24.51
N ASP A 30 3.84 1.25 -23.98
CA ASP A 30 3.77 1.02 -22.53
C ASP A 30 4.96 1.63 -21.80
N MET A 31 4.68 2.28 -20.67
CA MET A 31 5.74 2.80 -19.81
C MET A 31 6.39 1.69 -18.99
N THR A 32 7.72 1.60 -19.03
CA THR A 32 8.53 0.63 -18.27
C THR A 32 9.21 1.23 -17.03
N THR A 33 9.24 2.56 -16.94
CA THR A 33 9.78 3.36 -15.84
C THR A 33 8.83 4.53 -15.53
N VAL A 34 9.00 5.14 -14.36
CA VAL A 34 8.35 6.43 -14.05
C VAL A 34 8.95 7.50 -14.96
N PRO A 35 8.14 8.36 -15.62
CA PRO A 35 8.63 9.36 -16.55
C PRO A 35 8.99 10.65 -15.77
N ALA A 36 9.69 11.58 -16.41
CA ALA A 36 10.07 12.85 -15.77
C ALA A 36 8.84 13.75 -15.53
N LEU A 37 8.37 13.83 -14.28
CA LEU A 37 7.15 14.58 -13.96
C LEU A 37 7.38 16.10 -13.89
N PRO A 38 6.38 16.93 -14.27
CA PRO A 38 6.37 18.35 -13.95
C PRO A 38 6.51 18.59 -12.44
N LYS A 39 7.26 19.61 -12.02
CA LYS A 39 7.59 19.86 -10.59
C LYS A 39 6.37 20.18 -9.73
N GLU A 40 5.34 20.75 -10.36
CA GLU A 40 4.06 21.10 -9.76
C GLU A 40 3.07 19.93 -9.67
N THR A 41 3.46 18.71 -10.07
CA THR A 41 2.58 17.54 -10.05
C THR A 41 2.18 17.17 -8.62
N ALA A 42 0.90 17.31 -8.31
CA ALA A 42 0.28 16.88 -7.07
C ALA A 42 -0.37 15.49 -7.17
N TYR A 43 -0.79 15.07 -8.36
CA TYR A 43 -1.48 13.79 -8.57
C TYR A 43 -0.89 13.04 -9.77
N LEU A 44 -0.44 11.81 -9.55
CA LEU A 44 0.01 10.91 -10.61
C LEU A 44 -0.91 9.70 -10.69
N TYR A 45 -1.42 9.43 -11.89
CA TYR A 45 -2.16 8.23 -12.23
C TYR A 45 -1.44 7.54 -13.38
N ALA A 46 -0.68 6.47 -13.12
CA ALA A 46 0.08 5.72 -14.12
C ALA A 46 -0.27 4.23 -14.06
N ARG A 47 -1.58 3.96 -14.18
CA ARG A 47 -2.16 2.63 -14.04
C ARG A 47 -2.01 1.81 -15.31
N PHE A 48 -1.98 0.48 -15.15
CA PHE A 48 -2.00 -0.48 -16.26
C PHE A 48 -0.89 -0.26 -17.29
N ASN A 49 0.33 -0.01 -16.81
CA ASN A 49 1.55 0.05 -17.62
C ASN A 49 2.48 -1.13 -17.30
N LYS A 50 3.74 -1.05 -17.73
CA LYS A 50 4.77 -2.08 -17.52
C LYS A 50 5.90 -1.59 -16.63
N ILE A 51 5.62 -0.69 -15.67
CA ILE A 51 6.64 -0.16 -14.76
C ILE A 51 7.19 -1.30 -13.90
N GLN A 52 8.52 -1.48 -13.88
CA GLN A 52 9.16 -2.63 -13.22
C GLN A 52 9.82 -2.28 -11.89
N LYS A 53 10.34 -1.06 -11.76
CA LYS A 53 11.13 -0.61 -10.62
C LYS A 53 10.82 0.84 -10.30
N ILE A 54 10.95 1.20 -9.03
CA ILE A 54 10.94 2.59 -8.57
C ILE A 54 12.25 2.88 -7.84
N GLY A 55 13.00 3.84 -8.36
CA GLY A 55 14.25 4.31 -7.80
C GLY A 55 14.10 5.55 -6.91
N ASN A 56 15.16 5.86 -6.17
CA ASN A 56 15.23 7.02 -5.27
C ASN A 56 15.13 8.38 -5.98
N LYS A 57 15.31 8.42 -7.30
CA LYS A 57 15.27 9.66 -8.11
C LYS A 57 13.90 9.93 -8.72
N ASP A 58 13.08 8.90 -8.92
CA ASP A 58 11.83 8.97 -9.70
C ASP A 58 10.85 10.02 -9.18
N PHE A 59 10.82 10.22 -7.85
CA PHE A 59 9.95 11.19 -7.19
C PHE A 59 10.71 12.22 -6.35
N ALA A 60 12.05 12.25 -6.43
CA ALA A 60 12.89 12.98 -5.47
C ALA A 60 12.63 14.49 -5.42
N ASP A 61 12.27 15.07 -6.55
CA ASP A 61 12.14 16.53 -6.73
C ASP A 61 10.67 16.99 -6.80
N ILE A 62 9.71 16.07 -6.71
CA ILE A 62 8.27 16.34 -6.85
C ILE A 62 7.62 16.35 -5.47
N LEU A 63 8.05 17.28 -4.62
CA LEU A 63 7.64 17.37 -3.21
C LEU A 63 6.17 17.76 -3.02
N THR A 64 5.51 18.18 -4.11
CA THR A 64 4.10 18.57 -4.19
C THR A 64 3.15 17.37 -4.28
N LEU A 65 3.65 16.16 -4.54
CA LEU A 65 2.85 14.94 -4.69
C LEU A 65 2.03 14.65 -3.43
N LYS A 66 0.72 14.52 -3.64
CA LYS A 66 -0.28 14.11 -2.65
C LYS A 66 -0.83 12.72 -2.92
N ARG A 67 -0.88 12.32 -4.19
CA ARG A 67 -1.38 11.00 -4.61
C ARG A 67 -0.51 10.39 -5.70
N ILE A 68 -0.23 9.10 -5.53
CA ILE A 68 0.41 8.26 -6.54
C ILE A 68 -0.44 7.00 -6.71
N ASP A 69 -0.89 6.74 -7.93
CA ASP A 69 -1.57 5.51 -8.31
C ASP A 69 -0.77 4.78 -9.40
N LEU A 70 -0.17 3.65 -9.01
CA LEU A 70 0.63 2.77 -9.87
C LEU A 70 -0.01 1.39 -9.99
N THR A 71 -1.33 1.31 -9.83
CA THR A 71 -2.09 0.06 -9.88
C THR A 71 -1.92 -0.65 -11.22
N GLY A 72 -1.77 -1.98 -11.20
CA GLY A 72 -1.76 -2.79 -12.42
C GLY A 72 -0.46 -2.66 -13.21
N ASN A 73 0.68 -2.47 -12.53
CA ASN A 73 2.00 -2.48 -13.15
C ASN A 73 2.71 -3.82 -12.87
N ILE A 74 3.99 -3.92 -13.20
CA ILE A 74 4.81 -5.11 -12.91
C ILE A 74 5.94 -4.80 -11.91
N ILE A 75 5.68 -3.86 -10.98
CA ILE A 75 6.67 -3.37 -10.03
C ILE A 75 7.05 -4.51 -9.08
N SER A 76 8.31 -4.93 -9.13
CA SER A 76 8.85 -5.96 -8.23
C SER A 76 9.84 -5.41 -7.22
N GLU A 77 10.39 -4.22 -7.48
CA GLU A 77 11.42 -3.60 -6.65
C GLU A 77 11.15 -2.10 -6.47
N ILE A 78 11.20 -1.65 -5.22
CA ILE A 78 11.19 -0.25 -4.84
C ILE A 78 12.40 -0.02 -3.94
N GLU A 79 13.24 0.95 -4.27
CA GLU A 79 14.40 1.31 -3.47
C GLU A 79 13.97 1.86 -2.09
N ASP A 80 14.75 1.51 -1.06
CA ASP A 80 14.55 2.08 0.27
C ASP A 80 14.81 3.59 0.19
N GLY A 81 13.77 4.38 0.44
CA GLY A 81 13.82 5.83 0.37
C GLY A 81 13.14 6.47 -0.84
N ALA A 82 12.61 5.68 -1.78
CA ALA A 82 11.99 6.19 -3.01
C ALA A 82 10.87 7.22 -2.77
N PHE A 83 10.15 7.08 -1.66
CA PHE A 83 9.09 8.01 -1.25
C PHE A 83 9.48 8.91 -0.07
N SER A 84 10.71 8.83 0.43
CA SER A 84 11.12 9.46 1.71
C SER A 84 10.98 10.98 1.75
N LYS A 85 11.13 11.65 0.60
CA LYS A 85 11.01 13.11 0.46
C LYS A 85 9.57 13.60 0.28
N LEU A 86 8.62 12.69 0.01
CA LEU A 86 7.23 13.03 -0.31
C LEU A 86 6.44 13.31 0.97
N SER A 87 6.75 14.43 1.61
CA SER A 87 6.18 14.83 2.90
C SER A 87 4.70 15.20 2.83
N LEU A 88 4.15 15.40 1.63
CA LEU A 88 2.73 15.70 1.39
C LEU A 88 1.95 14.49 0.87
N LEU A 89 2.58 13.32 0.71
CA LEU A 89 1.89 12.14 0.16
C LEU A 89 0.87 11.60 1.15
N GLU A 90 -0.39 11.62 0.73
CA GLU A 90 -1.55 11.17 1.49
C GLU A 90 -2.08 9.82 0.99
N GLU A 91 -2.00 9.57 -0.32
CA GLU A 91 -2.51 8.35 -0.95
C GLU A 91 -1.46 7.67 -1.83
N LEU A 92 -1.23 6.39 -1.57
CA LEU A 92 -0.33 5.56 -2.37
C LEU A 92 -1.01 4.22 -2.71
N SER A 93 -1.24 3.99 -4.00
CA SER A 93 -1.67 2.69 -4.52
C SER A 93 -0.54 2.02 -5.29
N LEU A 94 -0.17 0.83 -4.82
CA LEU A 94 0.73 -0.14 -5.44
C LEU A 94 0.00 -1.46 -5.68
N ALA A 95 -1.33 -1.42 -5.78
CA ALA A 95 -2.15 -2.61 -5.98
C ALA A 95 -1.82 -3.30 -7.31
N GLU A 96 -2.08 -4.61 -7.40
CA GLU A 96 -1.90 -5.39 -8.64
C GLU A 96 -0.49 -5.23 -9.22
N ASN A 97 0.51 -5.53 -8.39
CA ASN A 97 1.93 -5.47 -8.75
C ASN A 97 2.62 -6.79 -8.36
N ARG A 98 3.96 -6.82 -8.34
CA ARG A 98 4.76 -8.01 -8.05
C ARG A 98 5.65 -7.84 -6.82
N LEU A 99 5.26 -6.97 -5.89
CA LEU A 99 6.06 -6.63 -4.72
C LEU A 99 6.22 -7.83 -3.80
N VAL A 100 7.46 -8.10 -3.42
CA VAL A 100 7.82 -9.11 -2.41
C VAL A 100 8.24 -8.48 -1.08
N LYS A 101 8.55 -7.18 -1.09
CA LYS A 101 8.93 -6.37 0.07
C LYS A 101 8.30 -4.98 -0.01
N LEU A 102 7.97 -4.39 1.13
CA LEU A 102 7.52 -3.00 1.21
C LEU A 102 8.70 -2.05 1.43
N PRO A 103 8.70 -0.87 0.77
CA PRO A 103 9.65 0.19 1.05
C PRO A 103 9.28 0.93 2.36
N MET A 104 10.13 1.89 2.75
CA MET A 104 9.75 2.86 3.79
C MET A 104 8.63 3.77 3.28
N LEU A 105 7.51 3.80 4.02
CA LEU A 105 6.33 4.58 3.66
C LEU A 105 6.34 5.99 4.26
N PRO A 106 5.84 7.02 3.55
CA PRO A 106 5.74 8.38 4.08
C PRO A 106 4.78 8.51 5.25
N ALA A 107 5.15 9.26 6.28
CA ALA A 107 4.41 9.33 7.55
C ALA A 107 3.02 9.98 7.46
N LYS A 108 2.74 10.73 6.38
CA LYS A 108 1.48 11.46 6.17
C LYS A 108 0.40 10.65 5.46
N LEU A 109 0.70 9.43 5.02
CA LEU A 109 -0.28 8.57 4.35
C LEU A 109 -1.55 8.41 5.19
N THR A 110 -2.68 8.64 4.55
CA THR A 110 -4.03 8.37 5.05
C THR A 110 -4.58 7.08 4.44
N THR A 111 -4.16 6.75 3.21
CA THR A 111 -4.53 5.52 2.50
C THR A 111 -3.31 4.87 1.89
N PHE A 112 -3.13 3.58 2.19
CA PHE A 112 -2.13 2.74 1.54
C PHE A 112 -2.78 1.47 0.99
N ASN A 113 -2.60 1.23 -0.30
CA ASN A 113 -3.10 0.04 -0.98
C ASN A 113 -1.96 -0.74 -1.62
N ALA A 114 -1.76 -1.98 -1.17
CA ALA A 114 -0.85 -2.94 -1.78
C ALA A 114 -1.53 -4.31 -1.97
N ASN A 115 -2.85 -4.31 -2.23
CA ASN A 115 -3.59 -5.51 -2.60
C ASN A 115 -2.97 -6.20 -3.83
N PHE A 116 -3.22 -7.49 -3.99
CA PHE A 116 -2.80 -8.24 -5.19
C PHE A 116 -1.29 -8.11 -5.46
N ASN A 117 -0.49 -8.42 -4.44
CA ASN A 117 0.96 -8.46 -4.53
C ASN A 117 1.47 -9.84 -4.07
N ARG A 118 2.77 -9.97 -3.84
CA ARG A 118 3.42 -11.22 -3.40
C ARG A 118 4.09 -11.03 -2.04
N LEU A 119 3.53 -10.14 -1.21
CA LEU A 119 4.10 -9.78 0.08
C LEU A 119 3.98 -10.96 1.04
N LYS A 120 5.12 -11.37 1.59
CA LYS A 120 5.21 -12.28 2.74
C LYS A 120 5.47 -11.47 4.00
N THR A 121 5.20 -12.02 5.18
CA THR A 121 5.46 -11.34 6.46
C THR A 121 6.91 -10.85 6.57
N LYS A 122 7.89 -11.65 6.12
CA LYS A 122 9.31 -11.26 6.04
C LYS A 122 9.62 -10.06 5.13
N GLY A 123 8.75 -9.78 4.15
CA GLY A 123 8.84 -8.61 3.28
C GLY A 123 8.21 -7.35 3.87
N VAL A 124 7.49 -7.47 4.99
CA VAL A 124 6.87 -6.36 5.72
C VAL A 124 7.59 -6.21 7.05
N LYS A 125 8.46 -5.20 7.17
CA LYS A 125 9.17 -4.92 8.43
C LYS A 125 8.14 -4.77 9.57
N ALA A 126 8.43 -5.31 10.76
CA ALA A 126 7.50 -5.30 11.90
C ALA A 126 7.01 -3.88 12.28
N ASN A 127 7.82 -2.86 12.00
CA ASN A 127 7.53 -1.45 12.24
C ASN A 127 7.15 -0.65 10.98
N ALA A 128 6.86 -1.32 9.85
CA ALA A 128 6.60 -0.68 8.55
C ALA A 128 5.51 0.39 8.64
N PHE A 129 4.46 0.15 9.43
CA PHE A 129 3.34 1.07 9.58
C PHE A 129 3.40 1.89 10.87
N LYS A 130 4.34 1.63 11.79
CA LYS A 130 4.36 2.20 13.15
C LYS A 130 4.33 3.74 13.18
N LYS A 131 4.97 4.39 12.19
CA LYS A 131 5.05 5.86 12.09
C LYS A 131 3.86 6.49 11.34
N LEU A 132 2.97 5.70 10.75
CA LEU A 132 1.86 6.17 9.93
C LEU A 132 0.66 6.59 10.79
N SER A 133 0.85 7.63 11.59
CA SER A 133 -0.15 8.10 12.56
C SER A 133 -1.37 8.75 11.92
N LYS A 134 -1.41 8.95 10.60
CA LYS A 134 -2.59 9.45 9.88
C LYS A 134 -3.30 8.37 9.06
N LEU A 135 -2.77 7.15 9.04
CA LEU A 135 -3.30 6.08 8.23
C LEU A 135 -4.68 5.67 8.73
N SER A 136 -5.67 5.78 7.85
CA SER A 136 -7.06 5.37 8.05
C SER A 136 -7.35 4.07 7.32
N ASN A 137 -6.81 3.91 6.10
CA ASN A 137 -7.17 2.80 5.22
C ASN A 137 -5.92 2.00 4.86
N LEU A 138 -5.90 0.72 5.21
CA LEU A 138 -4.80 -0.19 4.94
C LEU A 138 -5.31 -1.43 4.21
N TYR A 139 -4.89 -1.56 2.96
CA TYR A 139 -5.29 -2.66 2.09
C TYR A 139 -4.08 -3.54 1.74
N LEU A 140 -4.10 -4.78 2.21
CA LEU A 140 -3.07 -5.80 2.01
C LEU A 140 -3.70 -7.17 1.64
N SER A 141 -4.89 -7.16 1.05
CA SER A 141 -5.56 -8.38 0.60
C SER A 141 -4.82 -9.06 -0.54
N ASP A 142 -5.09 -10.34 -0.76
CA ASP A 142 -4.58 -11.08 -1.92
C ASP A 142 -3.05 -11.02 -2.00
N ASN A 143 -2.42 -11.38 -0.88
CA ASN A 143 -0.98 -11.44 -0.69
C ASN A 143 -0.60 -12.81 -0.09
N GLN A 144 0.60 -12.93 0.46
CA GLN A 144 1.13 -14.17 1.03
C GLN A 144 1.58 -13.95 2.49
N LEU A 145 0.89 -13.06 3.22
CA LEU A 145 1.20 -12.75 4.61
C LEU A 145 0.86 -13.96 5.49
N GLU A 146 1.78 -14.32 6.38
CA GLU A 146 1.65 -15.46 7.31
C GLU A 146 1.20 -14.99 8.71
N ALA A 147 1.27 -13.68 8.96
CA ALA A 147 0.88 -13.04 10.21
C ALA A 147 0.38 -11.62 9.95
N VAL A 148 -0.48 -11.12 10.84
CA VAL A 148 -0.95 -9.73 10.80
C VAL A 148 0.22 -8.80 11.15
N PRO A 149 0.56 -7.81 10.30
CA PRO A 149 1.57 -6.80 10.63
C PRO A 149 1.05 -5.85 11.72
N HIS A 150 1.95 -5.11 12.38
CA HIS A 150 1.51 -4.11 13.37
C HIS A 150 0.57 -3.08 12.74
N ILE A 151 -0.65 -2.97 13.28
CA ILE A 151 -1.69 -2.07 12.77
C ILE A 151 -1.68 -0.74 13.54
N PRO A 152 -1.50 0.42 12.90
CA PRO A 152 -1.54 1.73 13.58
C PRO A 152 -2.89 2.04 14.24
N GLU A 153 -2.87 2.82 15.32
CA GLU A 153 -4.05 3.17 16.15
C GLU A 153 -5.20 3.84 15.40
N ASN A 154 -4.91 4.50 14.29
CA ASN A 154 -5.87 5.34 13.58
C ASN A 154 -6.54 4.65 12.39
N VAL A 155 -6.15 3.39 12.12
CA VAL A 155 -6.73 2.60 11.04
C VAL A 155 -8.21 2.36 11.34
N ARG A 156 -9.03 2.63 10.34
CA ARG A 156 -10.47 2.40 10.33
C ARG A 156 -10.85 1.18 9.52
N THR A 157 -10.23 1.03 8.36
CA THR A 157 -10.46 -0.07 7.42
C THR A 157 -9.18 -0.87 7.23
N LEU A 158 -9.26 -2.16 7.55
CA LEU A 158 -8.17 -3.11 7.43
C LEU A 158 -8.59 -4.30 6.59
N HIS A 159 -7.98 -4.45 5.42
CA HIS A 159 -8.24 -5.59 4.52
C HIS A 159 -7.01 -6.50 4.47
N LEU A 160 -7.17 -7.73 4.96
CA LEU A 160 -6.15 -8.77 5.00
C LEU A 160 -6.69 -10.09 4.43
N GLN A 161 -7.85 -10.08 3.78
CA GLN A 161 -8.44 -11.28 3.20
C GLN A 161 -7.54 -11.92 2.14
N ASN A 162 -7.70 -13.22 1.93
CA ASN A 162 -6.92 -14.00 0.96
C ASN A 162 -5.40 -13.88 1.18
N ASN A 163 -4.96 -14.15 2.40
CA ASN A 163 -3.56 -14.30 2.78
C ASN A 163 -3.33 -15.71 3.37
N ASN A 164 -2.16 -15.96 3.96
CA ASN A 164 -1.82 -17.21 4.63
C ASN A 164 -1.72 -17.05 6.16
N ILE A 165 -2.49 -16.12 6.74
CA ILE A 165 -2.45 -15.82 8.17
C ILE A 165 -3.06 -16.99 8.93
N SER A 166 -2.26 -17.70 9.74
CA SER A 166 -2.71 -18.90 10.46
C SER A 166 -2.90 -18.69 11.96
N ASP A 167 -2.27 -17.66 12.52
CA ASP A 167 -2.32 -17.40 13.95
C ASP A 167 -2.46 -15.90 14.24
N VAL A 168 -3.20 -15.60 15.30
CA VAL A 168 -3.40 -14.27 15.85
C VAL A 168 -3.29 -14.37 17.37
N SER A 169 -2.50 -13.50 17.99
CA SER A 169 -2.32 -13.45 19.44
C SER A 169 -3.18 -12.34 20.08
N VAL A 170 -3.26 -12.32 21.41
CA VAL A 170 -3.96 -11.26 22.15
C VAL A 170 -3.44 -9.85 21.80
N ASP A 171 -2.15 -9.73 21.50
CA ASP A 171 -1.49 -8.46 21.13
C ASP A 171 -1.58 -8.12 19.63
N THR A 172 -2.28 -8.94 18.83
CA THR A 172 -2.41 -8.69 17.38
C THR A 172 -3.24 -7.45 17.09
N PHE A 173 -4.35 -7.29 17.81
CA PHE A 173 -5.17 -6.08 17.76
C PHE A 173 -5.24 -5.37 19.10
N CYS A 174 -5.24 -6.10 20.22
CA CYS A 174 -5.39 -5.51 21.55
C CYS A 174 -4.03 -5.31 22.24
N ARG A 175 -4.06 -4.79 23.47
CA ARG A 175 -2.88 -4.66 24.33
C ARG A 175 -3.09 -5.54 25.55
N SER A 176 -2.38 -6.65 25.65
CA SER A 176 -2.51 -7.59 26.77
C SER A 176 -2.21 -6.97 28.14
N ASN A 177 -1.45 -5.87 28.17
CA ASN A 177 -1.11 -5.14 29.38
C ASN A 177 -2.13 -4.06 29.79
N ASP A 178 -3.19 -3.83 28.99
CA ASP A 178 -4.20 -2.81 29.25
C ASP A 178 -5.59 -3.37 28.94
N THR A 179 -6.28 -3.84 29.97
CA THR A 179 -7.62 -4.43 29.86
C THR A 179 -8.72 -3.41 29.52
N TYR A 180 -8.44 -2.11 29.62
CA TYR A 180 -9.35 -1.03 29.24
C TYR A 180 -9.06 -0.50 27.82
N TYR A 181 -8.05 -1.05 27.16
CA TYR A 181 -7.69 -0.64 25.81
C TYR A 181 -8.81 -0.98 24.83
N LEU A 182 -9.26 0.05 24.11
CA LEU A 182 -10.28 -0.06 23.06
C LEU A 182 -9.75 0.53 21.75
N ARG A 183 -10.19 -0.06 20.63
CA ARG A 183 -9.91 0.43 19.27
C ARG A 183 -11.20 0.86 18.58
N PRO A 184 -11.83 1.97 19.03
CA PRO A 184 -13.12 2.38 18.49
C PRO A 184 -13.05 2.86 17.03
N ARG A 185 -11.85 3.18 16.54
CA ARG A 185 -11.65 3.63 15.16
C ARG A 185 -11.69 2.49 14.15
N LEU A 186 -11.25 1.29 14.54
CA LEU A 186 -11.19 0.14 13.66
C LEU A 186 -12.61 -0.41 13.49
N THR A 187 -13.22 -0.09 12.35
CA THR A 187 -14.65 -0.28 12.05
C THR A 187 -14.90 -1.31 10.96
N GLU A 188 -13.85 -1.68 10.22
CA GLU A 188 -13.93 -2.73 9.22
C GLU A 188 -12.64 -3.55 9.23
N ILE A 189 -12.78 -4.87 9.41
CA ILE A 189 -11.67 -5.82 9.41
C ILE A 189 -12.08 -7.01 8.55
N ARG A 190 -11.29 -7.29 7.50
CA ARG A 190 -11.45 -8.48 6.67
C ARG A 190 -10.29 -9.43 6.86
N LEU A 191 -10.59 -10.64 7.32
CA LEU A 191 -9.63 -11.73 7.52
C LEU A 191 -10.07 -13.01 6.82
N ASP A 192 -11.16 -12.99 6.05
CA ASP A 192 -11.65 -14.14 5.31
C ASP A 192 -10.63 -14.67 4.29
N GLY A 193 -10.74 -15.94 3.91
CA GLY A 193 -9.77 -16.57 3.01
C GLY A 193 -8.37 -16.78 3.62
N ASN A 194 -8.20 -16.64 4.94
CA ASN A 194 -7.00 -17.03 5.68
C ASN A 194 -7.23 -18.35 6.45
N PRO A 195 -6.18 -19.14 6.73
CA PRO A 195 -6.28 -20.38 7.53
C PRO A 195 -6.46 -20.13 9.04
N VAL A 196 -6.55 -18.88 9.50
CA VAL A 196 -6.72 -18.53 10.91
C VAL A 196 -8.04 -19.04 11.48
N VAL A 197 -7.96 -19.68 12.65
CA VAL A 197 -9.13 -20.14 13.41
C VAL A 197 -9.42 -19.12 14.52
N LEU A 198 -10.35 -18.20 14.27
CA LEU A 198 -10.63 -17.08 15.17
C LEU A 198 -11.10 -17.53 16.58
N SER A 199 -11.76 -18.69 16.68
CA SER A 199 -12.24 -19.24 17.95
C SER A 199 -11.13 -19.74 18.87
N LYS A 200 -9.90 -19.92 18.37
CA LYS A 200 -8.77 -20.38 19.17
C LYS A 200 -8.31 -19.31 20.17
N ASN A 201 -8.38 -18.04 19.79
CA ASN A 201 -7.91 -16.90 20.58
C ASN A 201 -8.98 -15.77 20.59
N PRO A 202 -10.10 -15.94 21.30
CA PRO A 202 -11.18 -14.95 21.31
C PRO A 202 -10.76 -13.62 21.94
N ASP A 203 -9.81 -13.63 22.88
CA ASP A 203 -9.32 -12.44 23.59
C ASP A 203 -8.69 -11.40 22.66
N THR A 204 -8.17 -11.84 21.50
CA THR A 204 -7.60 -11.01 20.43
C THR A 204 -8.57 -9.93 19.91
N PHE A 205 -9.88 -10.11 20.10
CA PHE A 205 -10.90 -9.22 19.54
C PHE A 205 -11.65 -8.38 20.60
N THR A 206 -11.30 -8.54 21.88
CA THR A 206 -12.05 -7.94 23.00
C THR A 206 -12.02 -6.41 23.03
N CYS A 207 -10.95 -5.79 22.50
CA CYS A 207 -10.82 -4.35 22.38
C CYS A 207 -11.56 -3.75 21.17
N LEU A 208 -12.18 -4.58 20.31
CA LEU A 208 -12.75 -4.15 19.04
C LEU A 208 -14.27 -3.94 19.16
N ASN A 209 -14.77 -2.90 18.49
CA ASN A 209 -16.22 -2.67 18.36
C ASN A 209 -16.87 -3.54 17.28
N VAL A 210 -16.07 -4.13 16.40
CA VAL A 210 -16.51 -5.00 15.31
C VAL A 210 -15.63 -6.25 15.25
N LEU A 211 -16.24 -7.38 14.95
CA LEU A 211 -15.51 -8.61 14.66
C LEU A 211 -15.09 -8.64 13.18
N PRO A 212 -14.03 -9.40 12.83
CA PRO A 212 -13.68 -9.64 11.45
C PRO A 212 -14.85 -10.21 10.64
N VAL A 213 -15.09 -9.64 9.45
CA VAL A 213 -16.18 -10.01 8.54
C VAL A 213 -15.67 -10.81 7.34
N GLY A 214 -16.54 -11.62 6.74
CA GLY A 214 -16.32 -12.32 5.47
C GLY A 214 -16.74 -13.80 5.47
N GLN A 215 -16.41 -14.52 4.40
CA GLN A 215 -16.76 -15.94 4.26
C GLN A 215 -15.62 -16.84 4.75
N TYR A 216 -15.82 -17.49 5.90
CA TYR A 216 -14.91 -18.49 6.43
C TYR A 216 -15.32 -19.88 5.90
N ARG A 217 -14.37 -20.62 5.34
CA ARG A 217 -14.62 -22.02 4.96
C ARG A 217 -14.87 -22.80 6.26
N ARG A 218 -16.00 -23.51 6.31
CA ARG A 218 -16.36 -24.41 7.41
C ARG A 218 -15.44 -25.61 7.47
#